data_AF-A0A948CY08-F1
#
_entry.id   AF-A0A948CY08-F1
#
_cell.length_a   1.000
_cell.length_b   1.000
_cell.length_c   1.000
_cell.angle_alpha   90.00
_cell.angle_beta   90.00
_cell.angle_gamma   90.00
#
_symmetry.space_group_name_H-M   'P 1'
#
loop_
_entity.id
_entity.type
_entity.pdbx_description
1 polymer ?
#
loop_
_entity_poly.entity_id
_entity_poly.type
_entity_poly.pdbx_seq_one_letter_code
_entity_poly.pdbx_strand_id
1 'polypeptide(L)'
;IIKDSSKLLPLRINASDRLLVIHPAVIDDVGEHKIRLYEYVKNKHDSTDFISMDIKPTEEQKTSIFNAVDNYSHVIFALYYHAYKSDDSSMLKQIEILEGILEKNPNTIVILLKEPFYPLGVPKKASTVLATYGKKPALLQAAVDIIFGAIKSEGSVPINIGLESSVLLRNNL
;
A
#
# COMPACT_ATOMS: atom_id res chain seq x y z
N ILE A 1 7.51 9.99 -4.32
CA ILE A 1 6.03 9.87 -4.47
C ILE A 1 5.76 9.48 -5.91
N ILE A 2 4.84 8.54 -6.17
CA ILE A 2 4.49 8.12 -7.54
C ILE A 2 3.30 8.93 -8.07
N LYS A 3 2.27 9.09 -7.23
CA LYS A 3 1.04 9.83 -7.54
C LYS A 3 0.48 10.41 -6.25
N ASP A 4 -0.07 11.62 -6.28
CA ASP A 4 -0.84 12.19 -5.17
C ASP A 4 -1.89 13.18 -5.71
N SER A 5 -2.82 12.67 -6.52
CA SER A 5 -3.81 13.51 -7.21
C SER A 5 -4.89 14.04 -6.26
N SER A 6 -5.16 13.35 -5.15
CA SER A 6 -6.08 13.77 -4.09
C SER A 6 -5.43 14.70 -3.06
N LYS A 7 -4.12 14.95 -3.15
CA LYS A 7 -3.36 15.77 -2.19
C LYS A 7 -3.51 15.28 -0.74
N LEU A 8 -3.47 13.97 -0.54
CA LEU A 8 -3.50 13.38 0.81
C LEU A 8 -2.16 13.54 1.52
N LEU A 9 -1.07 13.88 0.81
CA LEU A 9 0.26 14.04 1.40
C LEU A 9 0.62 15.53 1.57
N PRO A 10 1.19 15.95 2.73
CA PRO A 10 1.29 15.16 3.95
C PRO A 10 -0.09 14.93 4.59
N LEU A 11 -0.26 13.76 5.19
CA LEU A 11 -1.48 13.32 5.83
C LEU A 11 -1.80 14.21 7.03
N ARG A 12 -2.94 14.89 6.95
CA ARG A 12 -3.49 15.71 8.03
C ARG A 12 -4.68 14.98 8.62
N ILE A 13 -4.43 14.24 9.68
CA ILE A 13 -5.42 13.42 10.39
C ILE A 13 -5.59 13.95 11.82
N ASN A 14 -6.82 13.99 12.34
CA ASN A 14 -7.06 14.42 13.72
C ASN A 14 -6.72 13.29 14.69
N ALA A 15 -6.34 13.63 15.92
CA ALA A 15 -5.99 12.62 16.94
C ALA A 15 -7.13 11.63 17.27
N SER A 16 -8.40 12.04 17.07
CA SER A 16 -9.59 11.21 17.30
C SER A 16 -9.95 10.33 16.10
N ASP A 17 -9.41 10.63 14.92
CA ASP A 17 -9.70 9.85 13.73
C ASP A 17 -9.08 8.46 13.87
N ARG A 18 -9.68 7.45 13.25
CA ARG A 18 -9.10 6.10 13.24
C ARG A 18 -8.37 5.87 11.93
N LEU A 19 -7.15 5.33 12.01
CA LEU A 19 -6.33 4.95 10.86
C LEU A 19 -6.11 3.44 10.84
N LEU A 20 -6.26 2.82 9.68
CA LEU A 20 -5.99 1.39 9.50
C LEU A 20 -4.75 1.18 8.65
N VAL A 21 -3.80 0.38 9.16
CA VAL A 21 -2.69 -0.13 8.36
C VAL A 21 -3.00 -1.56 7.93
N ILE A 22 -2.97 -1.82 6.63
CA ILE A 22 -3.11 -3.17 6.06
C ILE A 22 -1.78 -3.54 5.42
N HIS A 23 -1.18 -4.64 5.85
CA HIS A 23 0.13 -5.08 5.36
C HIS A 23 0.17 -6.59 5.12
N PRO A 24 0.72 -7.06 3.99
CA PRO A 24 0.95 -8.47 3.73
C PRO A 24 1.92 -9.08 4.75
N ALA A 25 1.63 -10.26 5.27
CA ALA A 25 2.46 -11.04 6.18
C ALA A 25 3.64 -11.63 5.39
N VAL A 26 4.58 -10.77 5.00
CA VAL A 26 5.79 -11.20 4.33
C VAL A 26 6.75 -11.71 5.37
N ILE A 27 7.00 -13.02 5.37
CA ILE A 27 8.16 -13.59 6.09
C ILE A 27 9.39 -13.04 5.37
N ASP A 28 10.11 -12.12 6.01
CA ASP A 28 11.51 -11.89 5.69
C ASP A 28 12.37 -13.07 6.15
N ASP A 29 13.56 -13.20 5.56
CA ASP A 29 14.52 -14.26 5.88
C ASP A 29 14.99 -14.24 7.36
N VAL A 30 14.51 -13.28 8.16
CA VAL A 30 14.87 -13.02 9.57
C VAL A 30 13.70 -13.20 10.54
N GLY A 31 12.48 -13.53 10.07
CA GLY A 31 11.31 -13.87 10.88
C GLY A 31 10.60 -12.71 11.62
N GLU A 32 10.99 -11.45 11.45
CA GLU A 32 10.63 -10.37 12.40
C GLU A 32 9.90 -9.13 11.82
N HIS A 33 9.64 -9.00 10.51
CA HIS A 33 9.12 -7.72 9.95
C HIS A 33 7.59 -7.61 9.86
N LYS A 34 6.81 -8.50 10.50
CA LYS A 34 5.35 -8.53 10.34
C LYS A 34 4.62 -7.26 10.80
N ILE A 35 5.25 -6.37 11.58
CA ILE A 35 4.56 -5.26 12.27
C ILE A 35 5.22 -3.88 12.06
N ARG A 36 6.41 -3.78 11.43
CA ARG A 36 7.22 -2.54 11.46
C ARG A 36 6.54 -1.33 10.81
N LEU A 37 5.84 -1.50 9.68
CA LEU A 37 5.09 -0.38 9.09
C LEU A 37 4.05 0.16 10.08
N TYR A 38 3.31 -0.74 10.74
CA TYR A 38 2.33 -0.36 11.74
C TYR A 38 2.97 0.38 12.91
N GLU A 39 4.08 -0.11 13.46
CA GLU A 39 4.78 0.55 14.58
C GLU A 39 5.17 1.98 14.24
N TYR A 40 5.74 2.20 13.05
CA TYR A 40 6.12 3.53 12.61
C TYR A 40 4.92 4.45 12.44
N VAL A 41 3.81 3.95 11.88
CA VAL A 41 2.57 4.73 11.77
C VAL A 41 1.96 5.01 13.13
N LYS A 42 1.91 4.02 14.03
CA LYS A 42 1.41 4.14 15.40
C LYS A 42 2.18 5.20 16.19
N ASN A 43 3.50 5.27 16.02
CA ASN A 43 4.34 6.31 16.61
C ASN A 43 4.03 7.73 16.10
N LYS A 44 3.37 7.87 14.95
CA LYS A 44 2.90 9.16 14.42
C LYS A 44 1.43 9.43 14.76
N HIS A 45 0.66 8.39 15.03
CA HIS A 45 -0.78 8.49 15.25
C HIS A 45 -1.30 7.37 16.17
N ASP A 46 -1.65 7.72 17.40
CA ASP A 46 -2.03 6.77 18.45
C ASP A 46 -3.30 5.97 18.11
N SER A 47 -4.27 6.53 17.39
CA SER A 47 -5.50 5.85 17.01
C SER A 47 -5.33 5.05 15.70
N THR A 48 -4.30 4.21 15.69
CA THR A 48 -3.96 3.32 14.56
C THR A 48 -4.17 1.86 14.94
N ASP A 49 -4.89 1.14 14.07
CA ASP A 49 -5.10 -0.30 14.10
C ASP A 49 -4.38 -0.99 12.93
N PHE A 50 -4.24 -2.32 13.04
CA PHE A 50 -3.47 -3.12 12.10
C PHE A 50 -4.22 -4.37 11.66
N ILE A 51 -4.21 -4.64 10.35
CA ILE A 51 -4.57 -5.94 9.79
C ILE A 51 -3.37 -6.50 9.04
N SER A 52 -2.86 -7.63 9.53
CA SER A 52 -1.95 -8.48 8.78
C SER A 52 -2.77 -9.34 7.82
N MET A 53 -2.40 -9.33 6.54
CA MET A 53 -3.08 -10.08 5.48
C MET A 53 -2.11 -11.10 4.88
N ASP A 54 -2.53 -12.28 4.43
CA ASP A 54 -1.58 -13.18 3.74
C ASP A 54 -1.11 -12.61 2.39
N ILE A 55 0.06 -13.04 1.92
CA ILE A 55 0.54 -12.68 0.56
C ILE A 55 -0.46 -13.15 -0.51
N LYS A 56 -1.12 -14.27 -0.26
CA LYS A 56 -2.24 -14.79 -1.06
C LYS A 56 -3.48 -14.82 -0.17
N PRO A 57 -4.23 -13.69 -0.07
CA PRO A 57 -5.34 -13.57 0.84
C PRO A 57 -6.45 -14.59 0.55
N THR A 58 -7.13 -15.04 1.60
CA THR A 58 -8.36 -15.83 1.50
C THR A 58 -9.59 -14.93 1.27
N GLU A 59 -10.70 -15.49 0.80
CA GLU A 59 -11.96 -14.73 0.71
C GLU A 59 -12.43 -14.29 2.10
N GLU A 60 -12.19 -15.08 3.14
CA GLU A 60 -12.50 -14.70 4.52
C GLU A 60 -11.72 -13.45 4.94
N GLN A 61 -10.40 -13.40 4.68
CA GLN A 61 -9.59 -12.21 4.95
C GLN A 61 -10.10 -10.99 4.16
N LYS A 62 -10.45 -11.17 2.88
CA LYS A 62 -11.04 -10.12 2.05
C LYS A 62 -12.33 -9.59 2.66
N THR A 63 -13.25 -10.47 3.05
CA THR A 63 -14.52 -10.07 3.69
C THR A 63 -14.27 -9.35 5.01
N SER A 64 -13.39 -9.87 5.88
CA SER A 64 -13.03 -9.22 7.15
C SER A 64 -12.41 -7.84 6.94
N ILE A 65 -11.51 -7.70 5.96
CA ILE A 65 -10.92 -6.40 5.59
C ILE A 65 -12.02 -5.45 5.17
N PHE A 66 -12.88 -5.84 4.21
CA PHE A 66 -13.97 -5.00 3.69
C PHE A 66 -14.96 -4.55 4.76
N ASN A 67 -15.27 -5.41 5.72
CA ASN A 67 -16.13 -5.05 6.85
C ASN A 67 -15.44 -4.08 7.83
N ALA A 68 -14.11 -4.14 7.93
CA ALA A 68 -13.36 -3.27 8.84
C ALA A 68 -13.19 -1.86 8.28
N VAL A 69 -12.91 -1.70 6.97
CA VAL A 69 -12.45 -0.44 6.35
C VAL A 69 -13.38 0.75 6.61
N ASP A 70 -14.70 0.51 6.61
CA ASP A 70 -15.72 1.56 6.77
C ASP A 70 -15.66 2.25 8.16
N ASN A 71 -14.97 1.65 9.14
CA ASN A 71 -14.81 2.20 10.48
C ASN A 71 -13.58 3.12 10.62
N TYR A 72 -12.84 3.35 9.55
CA TYR A 72 -11.60 4.12 9.55
C TYR A 72 -11.69 5.32 8.63
N SER A 73 -11.15 6.45 9.08
CA SER A 73 -11.11 7.70 8.30
C SER A 73 -10.11 7.63 7.14
N HIS A 74 -9.04 6.85 7.33
CA HIS A 74 -7.90 6.73 6.44
C HIS A 74 -7.37 5.30 6.49
N VAL A 75 -6.82 4.86 5.36
CA VAL A 75 -6.17 3.55 5.24
C VAL A 75 -4.78 3.74 4.67
N ILE A 76 -3.80 3.03 5.23
CA ILE A 76 -2.50 2.83 4.61
C ILE A 76 -2.43 1.38 4.17
N PHE A 77 -2.40 1.15 2.86
CA PHE A 77 -2.33 -0.19 2.28
C PHE A 77 -0.95 -0.44 1.71
N ALA A 78 -0.23 -1.42 2.25
CA ALA A 78 1.03 -1.87 1.66
C ALA A 78 0.76 -2.96 0.62
N LEU A 79 1.21 -2.74 -0.61
CA LEU A 79 1.11 -3.72 -1.69
C LEU A 79 2.47 -4.40 -1.88
N TYR A 80 2.46 -5.74 -1.88
CA TYR A 80 3.66 -6.55 -2.05
C TYR A 80 3.46 -7.65 -3.09
N TYR A 81 4.42 -7.80 -4.00
CA TYR A 81 4.42 -8.89 -4.96
C TYR A 81 5.83 -9.46 -5.17
N HIS A 82 5.89 -10.72 -5.62
CA HIS A 82 7.12 -11.41 -5.99
C HIS A 82 7.16 -11.65 -7.50
N ALA A 83 7.98 -10.88 -8.23
CA ALA A 83 8.11 -10.99 -9.68
C ALA A 83 8.59 -12.36 -10.21
N TYR A 84 9.24 -13.18 -9.37
CA TYR A 84 9.94 -14.41 -9.80
C TYR A 84 9.22 -15.71 -9.45
N LYS A 85 8.13 -15.67 -8.69
CA LYS A 85 7.30 -16.86 -8.43
C LYS A 85 6.07 -16.71 -9.30
N SER A 86 5.99 -17.53 -10.34
CA SER A 86 4.99 -17.60 -11.41
C SER A 86 3.53 -17.86 -10.97
N ASP A 87 3.16 -17.52 -9.73
CA ASP A 87 1.78 -17.49 -9.26
C ASP A 87 1.31 -16.03 -9.14
N ASP A 88 1.04 -15.44 -10.30
CA ASP A 88 0.48 -14.08 -10.47
C ASP A 88 -0.84 -13.86 -9.70
N SER A 89 -1.50 -14.94 -9.25
CA SER A 89 -2.77 -14.85 -8.53
C SER A 89 -2.67 -14.13 -7.18
N SER A 90 -1.52 -14.17 -6.52
CA SER A 90 -1.32 -13.51 -5.22
C SER A 90 -1.43 -11.99 -5.32
N MET A 91 -0.75 -11.40 -6.30
CA MET A 91 -0.78 -9.97 -6.58
C MET A 91 -2.17 -9.53 -7.05
N LEU A 92 -2.81 -10.31 -7.93
CA LEU A 92 -4.16 -10.01 -8.43
C LEU A 92 -5.18 -9.94 -7.29
N LYS A 93 -5.11 -10.87 -6.33
CA LYS A 93 -6.00 -10.85 -5.14
C LYS A 93 -5.76 -9.65 -4.23
N GLN A 94 -4.49 -9.26 -4.02
CA GLN A 94 -4.19 -8.06 -3.24
C GLN A 94 -4.70 -6.79 -3.95
N ILE A 95 -4.60 -6.73 -5.28
CA ILE A 95 -5.13 -5.61 -6.08
C ILE A 95 -6.65 -5.58 -6.04
N GLU A 96 -7.32 -6.72 -6.15
CA GLU A 96 -8.77 -6.80 -6.02
C GLU A 96 -9.25 -6.26 -4.65
N ILE A 97 -8.56 -6.66 -3.57
CA ILE A 97 -8.82 -6.12 -2.23
C ILE A 97 -8.56 -4.62 -2.19
N LEU A 98 -7.43 -4.16 -2.73
CA LEU A 98 -7.10 -2.74 -2.78
C LEU A 98 -8.15 -1.93 -3.55
N GLU A 99 -8.63 -2.42 -4.68
CA GLU A 99 -9.68 -1.73 -5.45
C GLU A 99 -10.98 -1.62 -4.66
N GLY A 100 -11.40 -2.70 -3.97
CA GLY A 100 -12.57 -2.65 -3.09
C GLY A 100 -12.38 -1.69 -1.90
N ILE A 101 -11.17 -1.63 -1.34
CA ILE A 101 -10.81 -0.63 -0.30
C ILE A 101 -10.92 0.78 -0.85
N LEU A 102 -10.38 1.05 -2.05
CA LEU A 102 -10.39 2.38 -2.66
C LEU A 102 -11.80 2.88 -2.97
N GLU A 103 -12.73 1.97 -3.29
CA GLU A 103 -14.14 2.29 -3.49
C GLU A 103 -14.86 2.64 -2.17
N LYS A 104 -14.51 1.95 -1.08
CA LYS A 104 -15.09 2.17 0.25
C LYS A 104 -14.46 3.34 0.99
N ASN A 105 -13.15 3.52 0.82
CA ASN A 105 -12.34 4.49 1.53
C ASN A 105 -11.40 5.21 0.55
N PRO A 106 -11.84 6.34 -0.04
CA PRO A 106 -11.04 7.11 -0.99
C PRO A 106 -9.82 7.79 -0.34
N ASN A 107 -9.74 7.82 1.00
CA ASN A 107 -8.61 8.33 1.77
C ASN A 107 -7.54 7.24 2.01
N THR A 108 -7.36 6.36 1.03
CA THR A 108 -6.37 5.28 1.08
C THR A 108 -5.05 5.73 0.46
N ILE A 109 -3.96 5.60 1.21
CA ILE A 109 -2.59 5.78 0.75
C ILE A 109 -2.00 4.41 0.43
N VAL A 110 -1.52 4.23 -0.80
CA VAL A 110 -0.91 2.97 -1.24
C VAL A 110 0.61 3.05 -1.17
N ILE A 111 1.22 2.09 -0.47
CA ILE A 111 2.67 1.91 -0.40
C ILE A 111 3.06 0.71 -1.24
N LEU A 112 3.74 0.94 -2.35
CA LEU A 112 4.37 -0.12 -3.14
C LEU A 112 5.69 -0.52 -2.45
N LEU A 113 5.74 -1.74 -1.92
CA LEU A 113 6.91 -2.28 -1.20
C LEU A 113 8.04 -2.77 -2.12
N LYS A 114 7.78 -2.78 -3.43
CA LYS A 114 8.67 -3.24 -4.50
C LYS A 114 8.60 -2.27 -5.68
N GLU A 115 9.23 -2.63 -6.78
CA GLU A 115 9.29 -1.85 -8.00
C GLU A 115 7.87 -1.50 -8.53
N PRO A 116 7.58 -0.27 -8.94
CA PRO A 116 6.24 0.12 -9.45
C PRO A 116 5.98 -0.30 -10.92
N PHE A 117 6.85 -1.12 -11.53
CA PHE A 117 6.94 -1.31 -12.99
C PHE A 117 6.56 -2.71 -13.50
N TYR A 118 6.09 -3.61 -12.65
CA TYR A 118 5.92 -5.04 -12.99
C TYR A 118 4.54 -5.59 -12.55
N PRO A 119 3.94 -6.52 -13.29
CA PRO A 119 3.39 -6.32 -14.63
C PRO A 119 2.09 -5.48 -14.66
N LEU A 120 1.47 -5.20 -13.50
CA LEU A 120 0.19 -4.47 -13.43
C LEU A 120 0.36 -2.95 -13.28
N GLY A 121 1.59 -2.51 -13.00
CA GLY A 121 1.93 -1.10 -12.83
C GLY A 121 1.30 -0.49 -11.57
N VAL A 122 1.10 0.83 -11.60
CA VAL A 122 0.50 1.59 -10.51
C VAL A 122 -1.01 1.31 -10.47
N PRO A 123 -1.60 0.99 -9.30
CA PRO A 123 -3.04 0.77 -9.19
C PRO A 123 -3.84 1.97 -9.71
N LYS A 124 -4.65 1.77 -10.77
CA LYS A 124 -5.27 2.87 -11.53
C LYS A 124 -6.21 3.72 -10.69
N LYS A 125 -7.02 3.07 -9.85
CA LYS A 125 -7.99 3.72 -8.95
C LYS A 125 -7.33 4.44 -7.78
N ALA A 126 -6.06 4.15 -7.47
CA ALA A 126 -5.38 4.80 -6.36
C ALA A 126 -5.03 6.25 -6.72
N SER A 127 -5.44 7.19 -5.88
CA SER A 127 -5.17 8.62 -6.01
C SER A 127 -3.84 9.02 -5.37
N THR A 128 -3.43 8.34 -4.30
CA THR A 128 -2.18 8.57 -3.59
C THR A 128 -1.36 7.28 -3.50
N VAL A 129 -0.18 7.30 -4.13
CA VAL A 129 0.72 6.16 -4.24
C VAL A 129 2.16 6.61 -4.01
N LEU A 130 2.87 5.86 -3.18
CA LEU A 130 4.31 6.00 -2.96
C LEU A 130 4.99 4.64 -3.11
N ALA A 131 6.22 4.65 -3.57
CA ALA A 131 7.04 3.45 -3.72
C ALA A 131 8.26 3.56 -2.80
N THR A 132 8.55 2.46 -2.11
CA THR A 132 9.71 2.35 -1.21
C THR A 132 10.87 1.59 -1.84
N TYR A 133 10.63 0.90 -2.97
CA TYR A 133 11.61 0.05 -3.66
C TYR A 133 12.23 -1.03 -2.75
N GLY A 134 11.54 -1.37 -1.66
CA GLY A 134 11.97 -2.41 -0.73
C GLY A 134 11.25 -2.31 0.61
N LYS A 135 11.32 -3.39 1.38
CA LYS A 135 10.66 -3.54 2.70
C LYS A 135 11.60 -3.34 3.89
N LYS A 136 12.80 -2.76 3.67
CA LYS A 136 13.78 -2.57 4.75
C LYS A 136 13.24 -1.55 5.77
N PRO A 137 13.56 -1.70 7.07
CA PRO A 137 13.04 -0.83 8.13
C PRO A 137 13.23 0.67 7.87
N ALA A 138 14.41 1.07 7.39
CA ALA A 138 14.69 2.47 7.06
C ALA A 138 13.83 3.00 5.90
N LEU A 139 13.48 2.15 4.93
CA LEU A 139 12.62 2.52 3.80
C LEU A 139 11.18 2.72 4.25
N LEU A 140 10.68 1.84 5.13
CA LEU A 140 9.34 1.95 5.71
C LEU A 140 9.23 3.19 6.61
N GLN A 141 10.23 3.44 7.46
CA GLN A 141 10.31 4.63 8.30
C GLN A 141 10.29 5.90 7.44
N ALA A 142 11.13 5.97 6.40
CA ALA A 142 11.16 7.11 5.49
C ALA A 142 9.80 7.32 4.78
N ALA A 143 9.12 6.25 4.36
CA ALA A 143 7.78 6.36 3.80
C ALA A 143 6.78 6.95 4.79
N VAL A 144 6.79 6.49 6.04
CA VAL A 144 5.93 7.05 7.10
C VAL A 144 6.27 8.51 7.37
N ASP A 145 7.55 8.86 7.45
CA ASP A 145 7.99 10.24 7.64
C ASP A 145 7.56 11.16 6.48
N ILE A 146 7.55 10.66 5.23
CA ILE A 146 6.98 11.38 4.08
C ILE A 146 5.47 11.51 4.24
N ILE A 147 4.77 10.42 4.59
CA ILE A 147 3.32 10.41 4.74
C ILE A 147 2.88 11.47 5.75
N PHE A 148 3.54 11.55 6.90
CA PHE A 148 3.20 12.52 7.94
C PHE A 148 3.92 13.88 7.79
N GLY A 149 4.66 14.09 6.70
CA GLY A 149 5.31 15.37 6.40
C GLY A 149 6.52 15.72 7.27
N ALA A 150 7.09 14.76 7.99
CA ALA A 150 8.34 14.94 8.74
C ALA A 150 9.56 15.11 7.81
N ILE A 151 9.51 14.51 6.62
CA ILE A 151 10.50 14.72 5.55
C ILE A 151 9.80 14.94 4.21
N LYS A 152 10.48 15.63 3.28
CA LYS A 152 10.00 15.79 1.89
C LYS A 152 10.54 14.66 1.02
N SER A 153 9.71 14.18 0.09
CA SER A 153 10.15 13.21 -0.94
C SER A 153 11.00 13.92 -1.99
N GLU A 154 12.23 13.47 -2.20
CA GLU A 154 13.12 13.99 -3.26
C GLU A 154 13.32 13.00 -4.42
N GLY A 155 12.93 11.74 -4.23
CA GLY A 155 13.07 10.71 -5.27
C GLY A 155 12.14 10.94 -6.47
N SER A 156 12.69 10.78 -7.67
CA SER A 156 11.96 10.69 -8.94
C SER A 156 11.83 9.23 -9.38
N VAL A 157 10.84 8.94 -10.22
CA VAL A 157 10.70 7.62 -10.82
C VAL A 157 11.77 7.47 -11.91
N PRO A 158 12.70 6.50 -11.81
CA PRO A 158 13.85 6.44 -12.72
C PRO A 158 13.50 5.93 -14.13
N ILE A 159 12.29 5.42 -14.35
CA ILE A 159 11.82 4.93 -15.66
C ILE A 159 10.34 5.32 -15.88
N ASN A 160 9.89 5.29 -17.14
CA ASN A 160 8.51 5.58 -17.48
C ASN A 160 7.57 4.44 -17.03
N ILE A 161 6.63 4.73 -16.12
CA ILE A 161 5.65 3.77 -15.56
C ILE A 161 4.37 3.62 -16.41
N GLY A 162 4.24 4.34 -17.52
CA GLY A 162 3.02 4.29 -18.33
C GLY A 162 1.78 4.77 -17.57
N LEU A 163 1.91 5.80 -16.71
CA LEU A 163 0.77 6.42 -16.00
C LEU A 163 -0.36 6.87 -16.94
N GLU A 164 -0.01 7.11 -18.21
CA GLU A 164 -0.90 7.53 -19.31
C GLU A 164 -1.14 6.42 -20.37
N SER A 165 -0.48 5.25 -20.28
CA SER A 165 -0.45 4.29 -21.41
C SER A 165 -0.29 2.83 -20.97
N SER A 166 -1.38 2.06 -21.08
CA SER A 166 -1.37 0.65 -21.53
C SER A 166 -2.82 0.11 -21.60
N VAL A 167 -3.48 0.48 -22.69
CA VAL A 167 -4.21 -0.51 -23.49
C VAL A 167 -3.14 -1.52 -23.97
N LEU A 168 -3.46 -2.82 -24.06
CA LEU A 168 -2.66 -3.90 -24.69
C LEU A 168 -2.02 -5.01 -23.81
N LEU A 169 -2.57 -5.40 -22.65
CA LEU A 169 -2.20 -6.70 -22.04
C LEU A 169 -3.38 -7.57 -21.57
N ARG A 170 -4.63 -7.28 -21.98
CA ARG A 170 -5.79 -8.16 -21.67
C ARG A 170 -6.17 -9.13 -22.79
N ASN A 171 -5.45 -9.17 -23.91
CA ASN A 171 -5.85 -9.97 -25.07
C ASN A 171 -4.94 -11.17 -25.41
N ASN A 172 -3.91 -11.50 -24.59
CA ASN A 172 -3.00 -12.62 -24.89
C ASN A 172 -2.60 -13.46 -23.65
N LEU A 173 -3.55 -13.77 -22.77
CA LEU A 173 -3.44 -14.88 -21.82
C LEU A 173 -4.77 -15.63 -21.76
#